data_AF-A0A7X2T101-F1
#
_entry.id   AF-A0A7X2T101-F1
#
_cell.length_a   1.000
_cell.length_b   1.000
_cell.length_c   1.000
_cell.angle_alpha   90.00
_cell.angle_beta   90.00
_cell.angle_gamma   90.00
#
_symmetry.space_group_name_H-M   'P 1'
#
loop_
_entity.id
_entity.type
_entity.pdbx_description
1 polymer ?
#
loop_
_entity_poly.entity_id
_entity_poly.type
_entity_poly.pdbx_seq_one_letter_code
_entity_poly.pdbx_strand_id
1 'polypeptide(L)' 'MKFELKEMDALRIIEALRSELIFSKTYYEENPKEEDRAGVTSPDEWKELYNKVLLQSKEQGSLTLLKLAE' A
#
# COMPACT_ATOMS: atom_id res chain seq x y z
N MET A 1 -6.13 -11.73 -4.21
CA MET A 1 -7.38 -11.03 -3.83
C MET A 1 -7.77 -10.12 -4.98
N LYS A 2 -9.04 -10.05 -5.36
CA LYS A 2 -9.52 -9.21 -6.48
C LYS A 2 -10.59 -8.26 -5.93
N PHE A 3 -10.33 -6.96 -5.98
CA PHE A 3 -11.23 -5.93 -5.46
C PHE A 3 -12.11 -5.34 -6.57
N GLU A 4 -13.43 -5.28 -6.43
CA GLU A 4 -14.25 -4.49 -7.33
C GLU A 4 -14.23 -3.03 -6.87
N LEU A 5 -13.40 -2.20 -7.49
CA LEU A 5 -13.19 -0.81 -7.09
C LEU A 5 -13.78 0.15 -8.13
N LYS A 6 -14.59 1.11 -7.67
CA LYS A 6 -14.90 2.29 -8.48
C LYS A 6 -13.68 3.20 -8.50
N GLU A 7 -13.52 3.98 -9.56
CA GLU A 7 -12.32 4.78 -9.84
C GLU A 7 -11.87 5.68 -8.65
N MET A 8 -12.81 6.40 -8.05
CA MET A 8 -12.55 7.24 -6.86
C MET A 8 -12.18 6.43 -5.62
N ASP A 9 -12.72 5.22 -5.46
CA ASP A 9 -12.43 4.37 -4.31
C ASP A 9 -11.04 3.76 -4.46
N ALA A 10 -10.65 3.39 -5.68
CA ALA A 10 -9.31 2.91 -5.99
C ALA A 10 -8.23 3.96 -5.65
N LEU A 11 -8.43 5.21 -6.03
CA LEU A 11 -7.50 6.29 -5.71
C LEU A 11 -7.34 6.48 -4.20
N ARG A 12 -8.45 6.54 -3.46
CA ARG A 12 -8.44 6.69 -1.99
C ARG A 12 -7.74 5.53 -1.29
N ILE A 13 -7.96 4.31 -1.76
CA ILE A 13 -7.30 3.12 -1.21
C ILE A 13 -5.80 3.19 -1.47
N ILE A 14 -5.37 3.56 -2.68
CA ILE A 14 -3.95 3.67 -3.02
C ILE A 14 -3.25 4.76 -2.19
N GLU A 15 -3.91 5.90 -1.98
CA GLU A 15 -3.41 6.97 -1.10
C GLU A 15 -3.27 6.49 0.35
N ALA A 16 -4.28 5.80 0.88
CA ALA A 16 -4.23 5.22 2.22
C ALA A 16 -3.09 4.21 2.36
N LEU A 17 -2.95 3.28 1.41
CA LEU A 17 -1.87 2.28 1.40
C LEU A 17 -0.48 2.91 1.33
N ARG A 18 -0.33 4.01 0.58
CA ARG A 18 0.93 4.75 0.52
C ARG A 18 1.27 5.40 1.87
N SER A 19 0.27 5.99 2.53
CA SER A 19 0.45 6.57 3.87
C SER A 19 0.85 5.51 4.89
N GLU A 20 0.18 4.35 4.89
CA GLU A 20 0.52 3.23 5.78
C GLU A 20 1.91 2.66 5.49
N LEU A 21 2.32 2.58 4.23
CA LEU A 21 3.69 2.19 3.86
C LEU A 21 4.74 3.14 4.45
N ILE A 22 4.52 4.46 4.34
CA ILE A 22 5.44 5.47 4.88
C ILE A 22 5.49 5.36 6.41
N PHE A 23 4.32 5.28 7.06
CA PHE A 23 4.22 5.12 8.50
C PHE A 23 4.94 3.85 8.97
N SER A 24 4.70 2.72 8.32
CA SER A 24 5.32 1.44 8.67
C SER A 24 6.85 1.48 8.50
N LYS A 25 7.37 2.14 7.46
CA LYS A 25 8.82 2.35 7.30
C LYS A 25 9.41 3.11 8.49
N THR A 26 8.84 4.25 8.83
CA THR A 26 9.28 5.05 9.98
C THR A 26 9.17 4.26 11.28
N TYR A 27 8.06 3.56 11.50
CA TYR A 27 7.87 2.74 12.69
C TYR A 27 8.93 1.64 12.80
N TYR A 28 9.25 0.95 11.71
CA TYR A 28 10.27 -0.11 11.69
C TYR A 28 11.69 0.44 11.91
N GLU A 29 11.97 1.66 11.45
CA GLU A 29 13.25 2.35 11.70
C GLU A 29 13.39 2.76 13.17
N GLU A 30 12.31 3.26 13.78
CA GLU A 30 12.28 3.69 15.19
C GLU A 30 12.23 2.52 16.17
N ASN A 31 11.73 1.36 15.74
CA ASN A 31 11.52 0.17 16.58
C ASN A 31 12.26 -1.05 15.99
N PRO A 32 13.59 -1.14 16.13
CA PRO A 32 14.39 -2.19 15.48
C PRO A 32 14.16 -3.59 16.06
N LYS A 33 13.62 -3.70 17.27
CA LYS A 33 13.34 -4.99 17.90
C LYS A 33 12.05 -5.58 17.33
N GLU A 34 12.03 -6.89 17.16
CA GLU A 34 10.87 -7.60 16.61
C GLU A 34 9.65 -7.55 17.53
N GLU A 35 9.88 -7.64 18.85
CA GLU A 35 8.86 -7.55 19.90
C GLU A 35 8.07 -6.23 19.86
N ASP A 36 8.74 -5.11 19.53
CA ASP A 36 8.11 -3.78 19.42
C ASP A 36 7.29 -3.62 18.12
N ARG A 37 7.44 -4.54 17.16
CA ARG A 37 6.76 -4.55 15.85
C ARG A 37 5.67 -5.62 15.76
N ALA A 38 5.44 -6.37 16.83
CA ALA A 38 4.42 -7.41 16.87
C ALA A 38 3.03 -6.83 16.57
N GLY A 39 2.34 -7.39 15.57
CA GLY A 39 1.03 -6.93 15.13
C GLY A 39 1.04 -5.72 14.17
N VAL A 40 2.23 -5.21 13.82
CA VAL A 40 2.40 -4.14 12.83
C VAL A 40 2.78 -4.75 11.48
N THR A 41 1.92 -4.55 10.48
CA THR A 41 2.20 -4.96 9.10
C THR A 41 3.50 -4.31 8.60
N SER A 42 4.36 -5.15 8.00
CA SER A 42 5.68 -4.74 7.56
C SER A 42 5.63 -3.79 6.35
N PRO A 43 6.69 -2.99 6.14
CA PRO A 43 6.80 -2.16 4.94
C PRO A 43 6.69 -2.96 3.65
N ASP A 44 7.25 -4.18 3.61
CA ASP A 44 7.22 -5.02 2.43
C ASP A 44 5.80 -5.53 2.13
N GLU A 45 5.04 -5.93 3.15
CA GLU A 45 3.63 -6.31 2.99
C GLU A 45 2.76 -5.14 2.50
N TRP A 46 2.97 -3.94 3.06
CA TRP A 46 2.27 -2.74 2.57
C TRP A 46 2.63 -2.39 1.13
N LYS A 47 3.92 -2.51 0.76
CA LYS A 47 4.39 -2.28 -0.61
C LYS A 47 3.80 -3.29 -1.57
N GLU A 48 3.73 -4.57 -1.18
CA GLU A 48 3.10 -5.61 -1.98
C GLU A 48 1.61 -5.34 -2.20
N LEU A 49 0.89 -4.96 -1.14
CA LEU A 49 -0.53 -4.62 -1.23
C LEU A 49 -0.78 -3.38 -2.10
N TYR A 50 0.01 -2.31 -1.92
CA TYR A 50 -0.01 -1.11 -2.76
C TYR A 50 0.15 -1.49 -4.23
N ASN A 51 1.18 -2.28 -4.56
CA ASN A 51 1.49 -2.66 -5.94
C ASN A 51 0.39 -3.52 -6.56
N LYS A 52 -0.20 -4.45 -5.78
CA LYS A 52 -1.34 -5.26 -6.22
C LYS A 52 -2.56 -4.40 -6.55
N VAL A 53 -2.94 -3.47 -5.67
CA VAL A 53 -4.10 -2.59 -5.89
C VAL A 53 -3.85 -1.65 -7.06
N LEU A 54 -2.64 -1.09 -7.19
CA LEU A 54 -2.29 -0.22 -8.31
C LEU A 54 -2.32 -0.97 -9.64
N LEU A 55 -1.75 -2.17 -9.72
CA LEU A 55 -1.75 -2.98 -10.93
C LEU A 55 -3.19 -3.32 -11.33
N GLN A 56 -4.01 -3.76 -10.37
CA GLN A 56 -5.41 -4.07 -10.62
C GLN A 56 -6.19 -2.84 -11.13
N SER A 57 -5.93 -1.66 -10.55
CA SER A 57 -6.60 -0.41 -10.96
C SER A 57 -6.18 0.03 -12.37
N LYS A 58 -4.92 -0.26 -12.77
CA LYS A 58 -4.45 -0.04 -14.14
C LYS A 58 -5.11 -0.98 -15.14
N GLU A 59 -5.23 -2.27 -14.79
CA GLU A 59 -5.91 -3.27 -15.63
C GLU A 59 -7.41 -2.95 -15.82
N GLN A 60 -8.04 -2.31 -14.83
CA GLN A 60 -9.42 -1.83 -14.89
C GLN A 60 -9.57 -0.49 -15.62
N GLY A 61 -8.50 0.07 -16.19
CA GLY A 61 -8.52 1.36 -16.90
C GLY A 61 -8.80 2.58 -16.00
N SER A 62 -8.81 2.39 -14.68
CA SER A 62 -9.25 3.37 -13.70
C SER A 62 -8.16 4.36 -13.29
N LEU A 63 -6.88 4.08 -13.56
CA LEU A 63 -5.76 4.92 -13.08
C LEU A 63 -4.60 4.98 -14.07
N THR A 64 -4.83 5.60 -15.23
CA THR A 64 -3.87 5.74 -16.33
C THR A 64 -2.59 6.53 -15.99
N LEU A 65 -2.52 7.24 -14.85
CA LEU A 65 -1.44 8.19 -14.53
C LEU A 65 -0.60 7.87 -13.29
N LEU A 66 -0.91 6.82 -12.50
CA LEU A 66 -0.18 6.53 -11.25
C LEU A 66 1.05 5.61 -11.45
N LYS A 67 2.14 5.89 -10.71
CA LYS A 67 3.41 5.12 -10.72
C LYS A 67 3.52 4.15 -9.53
N LEU A 68 4.30 3.08 -9.69
CA LEU A 68 4.57 2.09 -8.64
C LEU A 68 5.39 2.73 -7.51
N ALA A 69 5.22 2.25 -6.28
CA ALA A 69 5.98 2.73 -5.14
C ALA A 69 7.40 2.12 -5.20
N GLU A 70 8.42 2.98 -5.31
CA GLU A 70 9.84 2.61 -5.27
C GLU A 70 10.32 2.43 -3.82
#